data_AF-A0A4Q5UWF1-F1
#
_entry.id   AF-A0A4Q5UWF1-F1
#
_cell.length_a   1.000
_cell.length_b   1.000
_cell.length_c   1.000
_cell.angle_alpha   90.00
_cell.angle_beta   90.00
_cell.angle_gamma   90.00
#
_symmetry.space_group_name_H-M   'P 1'
#
loop_
_entity.id
_entity.type
_entity.pdbx_description
1 polymer ?
#
loop_
_entity_poly.entity_id
_entity_poly.type
_entity_poly.pdbx_seq_one_letter_code
_entity_poly.pdbx_strand_id
1 'polypeptide(L)'
;MNFPTLRTERLLLREIQETDINKIFEGLSHPEVIRQYGVSFKTLEAAREQMDWYAGMMKTDSGRCWAICSRDNVFFYGVITLPFWKKEHRKAELGYWLLPAYWR
;
A
#
# COMPACT_ATOMS: atom_id res chain seq x y z
N MET A 1 -15.91 5.43 11.64
CA MET A 1 -15.94 4.20 10.83
C MET A 1 -14.63 3.45 11.07
N ASN A 2 -14.69 2.15 11.35
CA ASN A 2 -13.48 1.37 11.65
C ASN A 2 -12.81 0.93 10.33
N PHE A 3 -11.50 1.13 10.20
CA PHE A 3 -10.76 0.62 9.05
C PHE A 3 -10.74 -0.92 9.09
N PRO A 4 -11.08 -1.63 8.01
CA PRO A 4 -11.13 -3.10 8.03
C PRO A 4 -9.71 -3.68 8.06
N THR A 5 -9.30 -4.18 9.22
CA THR A 5 -8.08 -4.98 9.35
C THR A 5 -8.36 -6.42 8.94
N LEU A 6 -7.60 -6.95 7.99
CA LEU A 6 -7.73 -8.33 7.51
C LEU A 6 -6.57 -9.18 8.04
N ARG A 7 -6.87 -10.45 8.30
CA ARG A 7 -6.00 -11.35 9.05
C ARG A 7 -6.05 -12.73 8.42
N THR A 8 -4.91 -13.21 7.91
CA THR A 8 -4.76 -14.58 7.40
C THR A 8 -3.83 -15.38 8.31
N GLU A 9 -3.60 -16.66 8.02
CA GLU A 9 -2.64 -17.47 8.78
C GLU A 9 -1.26 -16.81 8.89
N ARG A 10 -0.78 -16.19 7.80
CA ARG A 10 0.58 -15.63 7.71
C ARG A 10 0.64 -14.10 7.73
N LEU A 11 -0.44 -13.42 7.34
CA LEU A 11 -0.42 -11.99 7.04
C LEU A 11 -1.40 -11.19 7.92
N LEU A 12 -0.98 -9.96 8.18
CA LEU A 12 -1.82 -8.88 8.67
C LEU A 12 -1.92 -7.83 7.56
N LEU A 13 -3.13 -7.53 7.12
CA LEU A 13 -3.41 -6.37 6.27
C LEU A 13 -4.04 -5.30 7.16
N ARG A 14 -3.29 -4.24 7.43
CA ARG A 14 -3.72 -3.14 8.31
C ARG A 14 -3.69 -1.81 7.58
N GLU A 15 -4.31 -0.81 8.20
CA GLU A 15 -4.20 0.58 7.75
C GLU A 15 -2.73 1.00 7.68
N ILE A 16 -2.37 1.73 6.63
CA ILE A 16 -1.07 2.36 6.51
C ILE A 16 -0.96 3.46 7.56
N GLN A 17 0.15 3.46 8.28
CA GLN A 17 0.45 4.44 9.33
C GLN A 17 1.54 5.39 8.85
N GLU A 18 1.61 6.57 9.47
CA GLU A 18 2.67 7.56 9.22
C GLU A 18 4.10 6.98 9.34
N THR A 19 4.26 6.02 10.25
CA THR A 19 5.52 5.32 10.47
C THR A 19 5.97 4.43 9.32
N ASP A 20 5.08 4.12 8.36
CA ASP A 20 5.39 3.28 7.20
C ASP A 20 6.13 4.06 6.10
N ILE A 21 6.26 5.39 6.19
CA ILE A 21 6.81 6.24 5.12
C ILE A 21 8.16 5.75 4.61
N ASN A 22 9.06 5.33 5.50
CA ASN A 22 10.39 4.87 5.12
C ASN A 22 10.31 3.55 4.33
N LYS A 23 9.38 2.66 4.66
CA LYS A 23 9.15 1.39 3.95
C LYS A 23 8.45 1.60 2.61
N ILE A 24 7.54 2.57 2.55
CA ILE A 24 6.89 2.98 1.30
C ILE A 24 7.91 3.61 0.35
N PHE A 25 8.78 4.49 0.86
CA PHE A 25 9.87 5.07 0.09
C PHE A 25 10.85 4.00 -0.39
N GLU A 26 11.27 3.08 0.49
CA GLU A 26 12.12 1.94 0.15
C GLU A 26 11.54 1.14 -1.03
N GLY A 27 10.24 0.79 -0.99
CA GLY A 27 9.58 0.06 -2.08
C GLY A 27 9.45 0.86 -3.37
N LEU A 28 8.95 2.10 -3.30
CA LEU A 28 8.60 2.91 -4.47
C LEU A 28 9.78 3.71 -5.06
N SER A 29 10.97 3.61 -4.44
CA SER A 29 12.24 4.03 -5.02
C SER A 29 13.06 2.86 -5.58
N HIS A 30 12.68 1.60 -5.27
CA HIS A 30 13.45 0.43 -5.68
C HIS A 30 13.26 0.13 -7.18
N PRO A 31 14.32 0.17 -8.01
CA PRO A 31 14.21 0.03 -9.47
C PRO A 31 13.48 -1.24 -9.94
N GLU A 32 13.68 -2.36 -9.25
CA GLU A 32 13.00 -3.62 -9.61
C GLU A 32 11.50 -3.62 -9.25
N VAL A 33 11.10 -2.90 -8.21
CA VAL A 33 9.69 -2.80 -7.80
C VAL A 33 8.93 -1.90 -8.76
N ILE A 34 9.52 -0.76 -9.10
CA ILE A 34 8.90 0.23 -9.99
C ILE A 34 9.12 -0.03 -11.48
N ARG A 35 9.79 -1.13 -11.86
CA ARG A 35 10.10 -1.43 -13.26
C ARG A 35 8.88 -1.43 -14.18
N GLN A 36 7.73 -1.82 -13.64
CA GLN A 36 6.44 -1.86 -14.33
C GLN A 36 5.51 -0.69 -13.94
N TYR A 37 5.97 0.20 -13.06
CA TYR A 37 5.22 1.35 -12.59
C TYR A 37 5.59 2.60 -13.39
N GLY A 38 4.59 3.44 -13.68
CA GLY A 38 4.82 4.75 -14.29
C GLY A 38 5.37 5.81 -13.32
N VAL A 39 5.67 5.44 -12.07
CA VAL A 39 6.10 6.34 -11.00
C VAL A 39 7.43 5.88 -10.42
N SER A 40 8.32 6.84 -10.17
CA SER A 40 9.61 6.63 -9.52
C SER A 40 9.81 7.73 -8.49
N PHE A 41 9.85 7.37 -7.21
CA PHE A 41 10.07 8.34 -6.15
C PHE A 41 11.56 8.48 -5.87
N LYS A 42 12.06 9.70 -6.08
CA LYS A 42 13.47 10.06 -5.85
C LYS A 42 13.70 10.70 -4.49
N THR A 43 12.63 11.11 -3.79
CA THR A 43 12.71 11.78 -2.51
C THR A 43 11.62 11.31 -1.56
N LEU A 44 11.81 11.57 -0.26
CA LEU A 44 10.85 11.21 0.79
C LEU A 44 9.56 12.03 0.67
N GLU A 45 9.64 13.24 0.14
CA GLU A 45 8.48 14.10 -0.16
C GLU A 45 7.58 13.46 -1.21
N ALA A 46 8.14 12.83 -2.25
CA ALA A 46 7.33 12.09 -3.23
C ALA A 46 6.63 10.87 -2.59
N ALA A 47 7.27 10.22 -1.61
CA ALA A 47 6.62 9.17 -0.82
C ALA A 47 5.49 9.73 0.06
N ARG A 48 5.64 10.96 0.57
CA ARG A 48 4.59 11.66 1.34
C ARG A 48 3.35 11.91 0.49
N GLU A 49 3.53 12.37 -0.76
CA GLU A 49 2.41 12.55 -1.71
C GLU A 49 1.65 11.23 -1.93
N GLN A 50 2.35 10.10 -1.99
CA GLN A 50 1.71 8.79 -2.08
C GLN A 50 0.93 8.41 -0.81
N MET A 51 1.44 8.74 0.38
CA MET A 51 0.71 8.52 1.63
C MET A 51 -0.55 9.38 1.70
N ASP A 52 -0.45 10.63 1.26
CA ASP A 52 -1.60 11.55 1.17
C ASP A 52 -2.64 11.01 0.18
N TRP A 53 -2.20 10.41 -0.94
CA TRP A 53 -3.09 9.73 -1.87
C TRP A 53 -3.81 8.53 -1.24
N TYR A 54 -3.10 7.69 -0.47
CA TYR A 54 -3.72 6.59 0.29
C TYR A 54 -4.77 7.09 1.29
N ALA A 55 -4.44 8.14 2.05
CA ALA A 55 -5.36 8.76 3.00
C ALA A 55 -6.56 9.43 2.28
N GLY A 56 -6.34 10.03 1.13
CA GLY A 56 -7.37 10.62 0.27
C GLY A 56 -8.38 9.59 -0.23
N MET A 57 -7.91 8.41 -0.65
CA MET A 57 -8.80 7.31 -1.06
C MET A 57 -9.73 6.88 0.07
N MET A 58 -9.21 6.80 1.30
CA MET A 58 -10.01 6.49 2.49
C MET A 58 -11.06 7.57 2.77
N LYS A 59 -10.66 8.84 2.76
CA LYS A 59 -11.55 9.98 3.05
C LYS A 59 -12.68 10.12 2.04
N THR A 60 -12.39 9.87 0.77
CA THR A 60 -13.36 9.99 -0.33
C THR A 60 -14.13 8.70 -0.60
N ASP A 61 -13.82 7.63 0.12
CA ASP A 61 -14.38 6.28 -0.07
C ASP A 61 -14.29 5.78 -1.53
N SER A 62 -13.22 6.20 -2.22
CA SER A 62 -12.91 5.87 -3.61
C SER A 62 -11.99 4.66 -3.75
N GLY A 63 -11.55 4.10 -2.63
CA GLY A 63 -10.74 2.90 -2.57
C GLY A 63 -10.34 2.50 -1.16
N ARG A 64 -9.46 1.51 -1.08
CA ARG A 64 -8.79 1.08 0.15
C ARG A 64 -7.34 0.75 -0.13
N CYS A 65 -6.49 0.93 0.87
CA CYS A 65 -5.07 0.61 0.81
C CYS A 65 -4.63 -0.01 2.13
N TRP A 66 -3.87 -1.10 2.07
CA TRP A 66 -3.36 -1.79 3.26
C TRP A 66 -1.84 -1.94 3.18
N ALA A 67 -1.19 -1.77 4.33
CA ALA A 67 0.13 -2.34 4.54
C ALA A 67 0.01 -3.86 4.65
N ILE A 68 0.86 -4.58 3.93
CA ILE A 68 1.00 -6.04 4.03
C ILE A 68 2.11 -6.30 5.04
N CYS A 69 1.75 -6.91 6.17
CA CYS A 69 2.68 -7.19 7.25
C CYS A 69 2.66 -8.67 7.64
N SER A 70 3.70 -9.10 8.36
CA SER A 70 3.70 -10.37 9.08
C SER A 70 2.54 -10.41 10.08
N ARG A 71 2.10 -11.62 10.44
CA ARG A 71 0.97 -11.82 11.37
C ARG A 71 1.13 -11.08 12.71
N ASP A 72 2.36 -11.02 13.21
CA ASP A 72 2.79 -10.33 14.45
C ASP A 72 3.11 -8.83 14.24
N ASN A 73 2.94 -8.33 13.01
CA ASN A 73 3.22 -6.94 12.61
C ASN A 73 4.68 -6.49 12.79
N VAL A 74 5.62 -7.43 12.86
CA VAL A 74 7.06 -7.15 12.97
C VAL A 74 7.67 -6.77 11.63
N PHE A 75 7.26 -7.43 10.55
CA PHE A 75 7.79 -7.21 9.22
C PHE A 75 6.77 -6.52 8.31
N PHE A 76 7.24 -5.51 7.58
CA PHE A 76 6.51 -4.88 6.50
C PHE A 76 6.98 -5.48 5.18
N TYR A 77 6.04 -6.05 4.41
CA TYR A 77 6.34 -6.72 3.16
C TYR A 77 6.03 -5.87 1.94
N GLY A 78 5.08 -4.95 2.04
CA GLY A 78 4.67 -4.12 0.91
C GLY A 78 3.29 -3.52 1.11
N VAL A 79 2.64 -3.16 0.01
CA VAL A 79 1.33 -2.52 0.00
C VAL A 79 0.43 -3.20 -1.01
N ILE A 80 -0.84 -3.35 -0.64
CA ILE A 80 -1.93 -3.78 -1.52
C ILE A 80 -2.98 -2.69 -1.58
N THR A 81 -3.40 -2.32 -2.78
CA THR A 81 -4.36 -1.27 -3.06
C THR A 81 -5.56 -1.83 -3.81
N LEU A 82 -6.74 -1.33 -3.47
CA LEU A 82 -7.95 -1.46 -4.25
C LEU A 82 -8.45 -0.06 -4.65
N PRO A 83 -7.79 0.62 -5.61
CA PRO A 83 -8.19 1.97 -6.00
C PRO A 83 -9.40 1.96 -6.95
N PHE A 84 -9.88 3.16 -7.28
CA PHE A 84 -10.87 3.43 -8.32
C PHE A 84 -12.17 2.61 -8.19
N TRP A 85 -12.71 2.55 -6.96
CA TRP A 85 -14.00 1.92 -6.70
C TRP A 85 -15.11 2.59 -7.51
N LYS A 86 -15.65 1.87 -8.49
CA LYS A 86 -16.89 2.22 -9.19
C LYS A 86 -18.01 1.37 -8.62
N LYS A 87 -18.61 1.85 -7.52
CA LYS A 87 -19.65 1.12 -6.78
C LYS A 87 -20.85 0.75 -7.66
N GLU A 88 -21.25 1.66 -8.55
CA GLU A 88 -22.32 1.46 -9.55
C GLU A 88 -22.08 0.23 -10.44
N HIS A 89 -20.80 -0.08 -10.72
CA HIS A 89 -20.40 -1.20 -11.56
C HIS A 89 -19.83 -2.38 -10.76
N ARG A 90 -19.82 -2.29 -9.42
CA ARG A 90 -19.19 -3.27 -8.52
C ARG A 90 -17.76 -3.63 -8.97
N LYS A 91 -17.01 -2.63 -9.41
CA LYS A 91 -15.66 -2.79 -9.96
C LYS A 91 -14.65 -2.00 -9.14
N ALA A 92 -13.48 -2.59 -8.96
CA ALA A 92 -12.27 -1.95 -8.45
C ALA A 92 -11.07 -2.48 -9.24
N GLU A 93 -9.95 -1.78 -9.14
CA GLU A 93 -8.66 -2.32 -9.59
C GLU A 93 -7.94 -2.95 -8.40
N LEU A 94 -7.06 -3.91 -8.65
CA LEU A 94 -6.19 -4.49 -7.63
C LEU A 94 -4.75 -4.19 -8.04
N GLY A 95 -4.03 -3.49 -7.16
CA GLY A 95 -2.61 -3.24 -7.29
C GLY A 95 -1.87 -3.76 -6.06
N TYR A 96 -0.63 -4.19 -6.24
CA TYR A 96 0.25 -4.46 -5.12
C TYR A 96 1.71 -4.33 -5.52
N TRP A 97 2.54 -4.09 -4.52
CA TRP A 97 3.99 -4.25 -4.62
C TRP A 97 4.53 -4.84 -3.33
N LEU A 98 5.64 -5.56 -3.45
CA LEU A 98 6.33 -6.19 -2.33
C LEU A 98 7.81 -5.78 -2.39
N LEU A 99 8.43 -5.63 -1.23
CA LEU A 99 9.88 -5.42 -1.13
C LEU A 99 10.62 -6.66 -1.67
N PRO A 100 11.66 -6.50 -2.50
CA PRO A 100 12.37 -7.63 -3.12
C PRO A 100 12.94 -8.65 -2.14
N ALA A 101 13.28 -8.22 -0.92
CA ALA A 101 13.74 -9.08 0.15
C ALA A 101 12.76 -10.21 0.53
N TYR A 102 11.47 -10.11 0.17
CA TYR A 102 10.42 -11.06 0.53
C TYR A 102 9.75 -11.73 -0.68
N TRP A 103 10.36 -11.71 -1.86
CA TRP A 103 9.78 -12.34 -3.06
C TRP A 103 9.86 -13.88 -3.09
N ARG A 104 10.46 -14.51 -2.07
CA ARG A 104 10.68 -15.96 -2.01
C ARG A 104 10.12 -16.55 -0.73
#